data_AF-A0A3D3USV3-F1
#
_entry.id   AF-A0A3D3USV3-F1
#
_cell.length_a   1.000
_cell.length_b   1.000
_cell.length_c   1.000
_cell.angle_alpha   90.00
_cell.angle_beta   90.00
_cell.angle_gamma   90.00
#
_symmetry.space_group_name_H-M   'P 1'
#
loop_
_entity.id
_entity.type
_entity.pdbx_description
1 polymer ?
#
loop_
_entity_poly.entity_id
_entity_poly.type
_entity_poly.pdbx_seq_one_letter_code
_entity_poly.pdbx_strand_id
1 'polypeptide(L)'
;MKRQLILVLFTSTFLFIAFGSQNAEADIINNGEINNIYWRIQEIIEVYDSSSDQPTIVNFVNHSEISNKVKVYDYSTCNTFGTASIDHGIYGYGNSQIGIFGGEIGYGGIVSAIHTENYSQATITGGLLLGYVIADGYSQITISGGNINIGQTASMILADGHSEITISGGKFSGILRAWNSGQIIIEGRGFNYPVGEITDLAGTLTGTLLSGQTINWPFQRGWSSTSPGSITLVDETAIIPVPGALLLGMLGLSVAGLKLRKGKEL
;
A
#
# COMPACT_ATOMS: atom_id res chain seq x y z
N MET A 1 32.31 10.56 53.68
CA MET A 1 31.73 11.36 52.57
C MET A 1 31.29 10.42 51.46
N LYS A 2 29.98 10.23 51.27
CA LYS A 2 29.41 9.42 50.18
C LYS A 2 29.25 10.32 48.94
N ARG A 3 29.88 9.97 47.81
CA ARG A 3 29.62 10.61 46.52
C ARG A 3 28.43 9.91 45.86
N GLN A 4 27.33 10.62 45.67
CA GLN A 4 26.23 10.17 44.80
C GLN A 4 26.55 10.55 43.36
N LEU A 5 26.62 9.55 42.49
CA LEU A 5 26.72 9.70 41.05
C LEU A 5 25.29 9.83 40.52
N ILE A 6 24.88 11.05 40.15
CA ILE A 6 23.59 11.31 39.50
C ILE A 6 23.83 11.17 37.99
N LEU A 7 23.35 10.06 37.43
CA LEU A 7 23.25 9.82 36.00
C LEU A 7 21.89 10.37 35.55
N VAL A 8 21.87 11.53 34.90
CA VAL A 8 20.65 12.06 34.27
C VAL A 8 20.74 11.83 32.77
N LEU A 9 19.81 11.02 32.29
CA LEU A 9 19.53 10.74 30.88
C LEU A 9 19.35 12.05 30.11
N PHE A 10 20.14 12.26 29.05
CA PHE A 10 19.82 13.21 28.00
C PHE A 10 18.73 12.60 27.11
N THR A 11 17.46 12.95 27.35
CA THR A 11 16.39 12.74 26.38
C THR A 11 16.53 13.81 25.29
N SER A 12 16.97 13.42 24.09
CA SER A 12 17.04 14.30 22.93
C SER A 12 15.63 14.57 22.40
N THR A 13 14.96 15.57 22.96
CA THR A 13 13.76 16.15 22.35
C THR A 13 14.23 17.19 21.34
N PHE A 14 14.34 16.81 20.07
CA PHE A 14 14.46 17.78 18.99
C PHE A 14 13.08 18.36 18.70
N LEU A 15 12.82 19.54 19.28
CA LEU A 15 11.65 20.36 18.96
C LEU A 15 12.11 21.42 17.95
N PHE A 16 11.92 21.17 16.66
CA PHE A 16 11.98 22.21 15.64
C PHE A 16 10.59 22.85 15.53
N ILE A 17 10.46 24.09 15.99
CA ILE A 17 9.34 24.95 15.62
C ILE A 17 9.93 26.10 14.81
N ALA A 18 9.75 26.06 13.50
CA ALA A 18 9.99 27.20 12.62
C ALA A 18 8.66 27.53 11.94
N PHE A 19 8.03 28.64 12.33
CA PHE A 19 6.94 29.24 11.58
C PHE A 19 7.56 30.12 10.49
N GLY A 20 7.70 29.56 9.29
CA GLY A 20 8.18 30.24 8.09
C GLY A 20 7.24 29.99 6.90
N SER A 21 6.89 31.07 6.21
CA SER A 21 6.38 31.19 4.83
C SER A 21 6.04 29.90 4.03
N GLN A 22 4.77 29.82 3.60
CA GLN A 22 4.13 28.76 2.79
C GLN A 22 4.69 28.60 1.35
N ASN A 23 5.89 28.06 1.22
CA ASN A 23 6.14 27.17 0.10
C ASN A 23 5.84 25.76 0.62
N ALA A 24 5.15 24.92 -0.16
CA ALA A 24 4.96 23.52 0.20
C ALA A 24 6.32 22.84 0.19
N GLU A 25 7.07 22.97 1.28
CA GLU A 25 8.23 22.15 1.55
C GLU A 25 7.73 20.70 1.72
N ALA A 26 8.59 19.76 1.39
CA ALA A 26 8.31 18.36 1.60
C ALA A 26 9.13 17.91 2.79
N ASP A 27 8.52 17.19 3.71
CA ASP A 27 9.21 16.49 4.76
C ASP A 27 9.92 15.28 4.15
N ILE A 28 11.26 15.37 4.04
CA ILE A 28 12.10 14.30 3.50
C ILE A 28 12.55 13.40 4.64
N ILE A 29 12.27 12.09 4.52
CA ILE A 29 12.72 11.06 5.46
C ILE A 29 13.62 10.08 4.72
N ASN A 30 14.92 10.12 4.99
CA ASN A 30 15.94 9.35 4.28
C ASN A 30 17.10 8.89 5.20
N ASN A 31 16.77 8.35 6.37
CA ASN A 31 17.76 7.95 7.37
C ASN A 31 18.12 6.46 7.36
N GLY A 32 17.43 5.63 6.58
CA GLY A 32 17.67 4.18 6.57
C GLY A 32 17.22 3.50 7.86
N GLU A 33 16.36 4.16 8.63
CA GLU A 33 15.81 3.69 9.90
C GLU A 33 14.29 3.49 9.81
N ILE A 34 13.71 2.98 10.91
CA ILE A 34 12.27 2.86 11.09
C ILE A 34 11.75 4.11 11.80
N ASN A 35 10.83 4.82 11.16
CA ASN A 35 10.24 6.06 11.65
C ASN A 35 8.75 5.83 11.94
N ASN A 36 8.33 6.04 13.18
CA ASN A 36 6.92 5.92 13.56
C ASN A 36 6.33 7.33 13.71
N ILE A 37 5.36 7.66 12.87
CA ILE A 37 4.69 8.96 12.86
C ILE A 37 3.35 8.84 13.57
N TYR A 38 3.16 9.65 14.61
CA TYR A 38 1.97 9.69 15.46
C TYR A 38 1.43 11.11 15.66
N TRP A 39 1.86 12.06 14.82
CA TRP A 39 1.44 13.45 14.86
C TRP A 39 0.97 13.91 13.47
N ARG A 40 0.47 15.14 13.42
CA ARG A 40 -0.05 15.76 12.21
C ARG A 40 1.07 16.38 11.37
N ILE A 41 1.07 16.09 10.07
CA ILE A 41 1.95 16.72 9.08
C ILE A 41 1.07 17.33 7.99
N GLN A 42 1.29 18.61 7.68
CA GLN A 42 0.48 19.33 6.68
C GLN A 42 1.10 19.32 5.28
N GLU A 43 2.33 18.82 5.18
CA GLU A 43 3.17 18.86 4.00
C GLU A 43 3.19 17.51 3.27
N ILE A 44 3.78 17.51 2.07
CA ILE A 44 4.09 16.27 1.35
C ILE A 44 5.18 15.55 2.14
N ILE A 45 5.06 14.23 2.28
CA ILE A 45 6.13 13.41 2.83
C ILE A 45 6.81 12.66 1.68
N GLU A 46 8.12 12.76 1.59
CA GLU A 46 8.91 11.97 0.65
C GLU A 46 9.85 11.03 1.41
N VAL A 47 9.73 9.74 1.13
CA VAL A 47 10.51 8.69 1.79
C VAL A 47 11.49 8.09 0.78
N TYR A 48 12.79 8.24 1.06
CA TYR A 48 13.88 7.74 0.22
C TYR A 48 14.78 6.80 1.00
N ASP A 49 15.59 6.03 0.28
CA ASP A 49 16.73 5.35 0.87
C ASP A 49 17.71 6.37 1.45
N SER A 50 18.49 5.96 2.45
CA SER A 50 19.53 6.81 3.01
C SER A 50 20.66 7.07 2.02
N SER A 51 21.53 8.03 2.35
CA SER A 51 22.78 8.28 1.62
C SER A 51 23.76 7.10 1.61
N SER A 52 23.47 6.04 2.37
CA SER A 52 24.20 4.77 2.39
C SER A 52 23.43 3.63 1.73
N ASP A 53 22.44 3.96 0.90
CA ASP A 53 21.55 3.04 0.17
C ASP A 53 20.81 2.05 1.09
N GLN A 54 20.60 2.44 2.36
CA GLN A 54 19.77 1.68 3.29
C GLN A 54 18.31 2.11 3.18
N PRO A 55 17.35 1.19 2.98
CA PRO A 55 15.93 1.51 2.91
C PRO A 55 15.41 2.19 4.16
N THR A 56 14.59 3.23 3.98
CA THR A 56 13.87 3.89 5.07
C THR A 56 12.47 3.30 5.20
N ILE A 57 12.02 3.08 6.44
CA ILE A 57 10.66 2.60 6.72
C ILE A 57 9.90 3.69 7.47
N VAL A 58 8.71 4.04 7.00
CA VAL A 58 7.81 4.98 7.67
C VAL A 58 6.51 4.27 8.01
N ASN A 59 6.13 4.32 9.29
CA ASN A 59 4.88 3.77 9.80
C ASN A 59 3.99 4.92 10.30
N PHE A 60 2.87 5.13 9.62
CA PHE A 60 1.79 6.00 10.09
C PHE A 60 0.90 5.20 11.03
N VAL A 61 0.96 5.53 12.31
CA VAL A 61 0.22 4.81 13.36
C VAL A 61 -0.98 5.62 13.85
N ASN A 62 -1.70 5.11 14.86
CA ASN A 62 -2.93 5.71 15.39
C ASN A 62 -2.82 7.23 15.57
N HIS A 63 -3.80 7.95 15.04
CA HIS A 63 -3.94 9.41 15.09
C HIS A 63 -2.89 10.22 14.32
N SER A 64 -2.02 9.59 13.52
CA SER A 64 -1.29 10.34 12.51
C SER A 64 -2.26 10.91 11.48
N GLU A 65 -2.05 12.16 11.10
CA GLU A 65 -2.89 12.88 10.14
C GLU A 65 -1.98 13.59 9.14
N ILE A 66 -1.99 13.13 7.90
CA ILE A 66 -1.21 13.70 6.81
C ILE A 66 -2.18 14.44 5.90
N SER A 67 -2.19 15.77 5.98
CA SER A 67 -3.13 16.59 5.20
C SER A 67 -2.76 16.68 3.71
N ASN A 68 -1.72 15.97 3.28
CA ASN A 68 -1.24 15.91 1.92
C ASN A 68 -0.89 14.46 1.52
N LYS A 69 -0.07 14.28 0.49
CA LYS A 69 0.29 12.96 -0.04
C LYS A 69 1.61 12.46 0.52
N VAL A 70 1.76 11.15 0.51
CA VAL A 70 3.01 10.47 0.80
C VAL A 70 3.58 9.91 -0.50
N LYS A 71 4.87 10.13 -0.75
CA LYS A 71 5.61 9.53 -1.86
C LYS A 71 6.72 8.65 -1.31
N VAL A 72 6.86 7.45 -1.86
CA VAL A 72 7.83 6.44 -1.44
C VAL A 72 8.67 6.07 -2.64
N TYR A 73 9.99 6.10 -2.49
CA TYR A 73 10.94 5.90 -3.57
C TYR A 73 11.85 4.69 -3.31
N ASP A 74 12.53 4.26 -4.35
CA ASP A 74 13.63 3.29 -4.30
C ASP A 74 13.25 2.01 -3.56
N TYR A 75 13.96 1.59 -2.51
CA TYR A 75 13.63 0.37 -1.75
C TYR A 75 12.87 0.66 -0.45
N SER A 76 12.45 1.91 -0.23
CA SER A 76 11.84 2.36 1.00
C SER A 76 10.38 1.89 1.15
N THR A 77 9.88 1.94 2.38
CA THR A 77 8.58 1.39 2.75
C THR A 77 7.70 2.42 3.46
N CYS A 78 6.41 2.43 3.14
CA CYS A 78 5.38 3.17 3.88
C CYS A 78 4.28 2.21 4.35
N ASN A 79 3.94 2.26 5.63
CA ASN A 79 2.85 1.48 6.20
C ASN A 79 1.82 2.37 6.90
N THR A 80 0.53 2.04 6.78
CA THR A 80 -0.54 2.66 7.55
C THR A 80 -1.21 1.66 8.47
N PHE A 81 -1.45 2.07 9.71
CA PHE A 81 -2.04 1.23 10.75
C PHE A 81 -3.18 1.95 11.47
N GLY A 82 -4.13 1.15 11.97
CA GLY A 82 -5.18 1.59 12.89
C GLY A 82 -5.99 2.79 12.39
N THR A 83 -5.82 3.96 13.01
CA THR A 83 -6.60 5.18 12.70
C THR A 83 -5.79 6.28 11.99
N ALA A 84 -4.66 5.94 11.36
CA ALA A 84 -3.92 6.88 10.51
C ALA A 84 -4.81 7.47 9.40
N SER A 85 -4.64 8.75 9.07
CA SER A 85 -5.35 9.43 7.98
C SER A 85 -4.37 10.08 7.02
N ILE A 86 -4.55 9.87 5.71
CA ILE A 86 -3.75 10.49 4.64
C ILE A 86 -4.69 11.05 3.58
N ASP A 87 -4.72 12.37 3.42
CA ASP A 87 -5.73 13.04 2.60
C ASP A 87 -5.51 12.79 1.10
N HIS A 88 -4.27 12.92 0.61
CA HIS A 88 -4.02 12.99 -0.84
C HIS A 88 -3.47 11.69 -1.46
N GLY A 89 -3.50 10.59 -0.71
CA GLY A 89 -3.07 9.27 -1.15
C GLY A 89 -1.58 8.97 -0.93
N ILE A 90 -1.18 7.74 -1.27
CA ILE A 90 0.20 7.23 -1.20
C ILE A 90 0.65 6.82 -2.59
N TYR A 91 1.84 7.28 -2.99
CA TYR A 91 2.44 7.07 -4.29
C TYR A 91 3.75 6.31 -4.14
N GLY A 92 3.88 5.17 -4.81
CA GLY A 92 5.07 4.34 -4.82
C GLY A 92 5.81 4.44 -6.15
N TYR A 93 7.13 4.63 -6.08
CA TYR A 93 8.03 4.77 -7.22
C TYR A 93 9.23 3.83 -7.07
N GLY A 94 9.83 3.40 -8.19
CA GLY A 94 11.01 2.54 -8.15
C GLY A 94 10.66 1.13 -7.67
N ASN A 95 11.29 0.65 -6.59
CA ASN A 95 11.07 -0.67 -5.99
C ASN A 95 10.35 -0.56 -4.62
N SER A 96 9.63 0.55 -4.38
CA SER A 96 9.11 0.90 -3.05
C SER A 96 8.01 -0.06 -2.60
N GLN A 97 7.78 -0.14 -1.29
CA GLN A 97 6.74 -0.99 -0.70
C GLN A 97 5.70 -0.16 0.06
N ILE A 98 4.41 -0.45 -0.15
CA ILE A 98 3.29 0.19 0.53
C ILE A 98 2.43 -0.86 1.24
N GLY A 99 2.22 -0.72 2.55
CA GLY A 99 1.38 -1.61 3.35
C GLY A 99 0.18 -0.90 3.97
N ILE A 100 -1.04 -1.25 3.57
CA ILE A 100 -2.29 -0.68 4.10
C ILE A 100 -2.98 -1.70 5.00
N PHE A 101 -2.73 -1.58 6.30
CA PHE A 101 -3.28 -2.48 7.32
C PHE A 101 -4.46 -1.86 8.06
N GLY A 102 -4.61 -0.54 7.97
CA GLY A 102 -5.70 0.25 8.56
C GLY A 102 -5.63 1.70 8.11
N GLY A 103 -6.45 2.54 8.74
CA GLY A 103 -6.52 3.97 8.46
C GLY A 103 -7.51 4.35 7.36
N GLU A 104 -7.50 5.63 7.02
CA GLU A 104 -8.29 6.26 5.96
C GLU A 104 -7.35 6.98 4.98
N ILE A 105 -7.49 6.71 3.68
CA ILE A 105 -6.56 7.23 2.65
C ILE A 105 -7.37 7.79 1.48
N GLY A 106 -7.01 8.98 1.00
CA GLY A 106 -7.60 9.58 -0.21
C GLY A 106 -8.75 10.56 0.05
N TYR A 107 -8.95 11.01 1.29
CA TYR A 107 -9.96 12.04 1.58
C TYR A 107 -9.49 13.43 1.11
N GLY A 108 -10.13 14.03 0.11
CA GLY A 108 -9.75 15.39 -0.34
C GLY A 108 -10.03 15.75 -1.80
N GLY A 109 -10.81 14.93 -2.52
CA GLY A 109 -11.12 15.18 -3.93
C GLY A 109 -10.02 14.73 -4.90
N ILE A 110 -9.13 13.86 -4.45
CA ILE A 110 -8.08 13.28 -5.29
C ILE A 110 -8.53 12.02 -6.02
N VAL A 111 -7.88 11.85 -7.17
CA VAL A 111 -8.07 10.77 -8.12
C VAL A 111 -7.61 9.43 -7.54
N SER A 112 -6.47 9.35 -6.84
CA SER A 112 -5.86 8.09 -6.40
C SER A 112 -5.61 8.04 -4.89
N ALA A 113 -6.14 7.01 -4.22
CA ALA A 113 -5.77 6.68 -2.85
C ALA A 113 -4.42 5.97 -2.80
N ILE A 114 -4.19 5.06 -3.76
CA ILE A 114 -2.93 4.32 -3.93
C ILE A 114 -2.53 4.38 -5.39
N HIS A 115 -1.27 4.71 -5.66
CA HIS A 115 -0.69 4.66 -7.00
C HIS A 115 0.70 4.06 -6.94
N THR A 116 0.91 2.90 -7.56
CA THR A 116 2.23 2.27 -7.71
C THR A 116 2.69 2.38 -9.15
N GLU A 117 3.91 2.88 -9.37
CA GLU A 117 4.55 2.96 -10.67
C GLU A 117 5.83 2.10 -10.70
N ASN A 118 6.24 1.67 -11.89
CA ASN A 118 7.46 0.90 -12.13
C ASN A 118 7.48 -0.44 -11.38
N TYR A 119 8.44 -0.73 -10.50
CA TYR A 119 8.55 -2.02 -9.79
C TYR A 119 8.01 -1.96 -8.35
N SER A 120 7.26 -0.90 -8.02
CA SER A 120 6.72 -0.71 -6.68
C SER A 120 5.58 -1.69 -6.40
N GLN A 121 5.38 -1.98 -5.12
CA GLN A 121 4.43 -2.97 -4.66
C GLN A 121 3.52 -2.39 -3.56
N ALA A 122 2.24 -2.73 -3.59
CA ALA A 122 1.33 -2.42 -2.49
C ALA A 122 0.58 -3.67 -2.00
N THR A 123 0.37 -3.75 -0.69
CA THR A 123 -0.48 -4.76 -0.05
C THR A 123 -1.58 -4.06 0.74
N ILE A 124 -2.84 -4.40 0.44
CA ILE A 124 -4.02 -3.83 1.08
C ILE A 124 -4.78 -4.96 1.79
N THR A 125 -4.72 -4.97 3.12
CA THR A 125 -5.44 -5.94 3.95
C THR A 125 -6.54 -5.29 4.80
N GLY A 126 -6.57 -3.97 4.89
CA GLY A 126 -7.51 -3.22 5.71
C GLY A 126 -7.67 -1.76 5.27
N GLY A 127 -8.28 -0.95 6.14
CA GLY A 127 -8.47 0.48 5.92
C GLY A 127 -9.65 0.86 5.01
N LEU A 128 -9.89 2.16 4.93
CA LEU A 128 -10.84 2.82 4.05
C LEU A 128 -10.07 3.61 2.99
N LEU A 129 -10.21 3.23 1.73
CA LEU A 129 -9.57 3.90 0.60
C LEU A 129 -10.63 4.67 -0.19
N LEU A 130 -10.51 5.99 -0.16
CA LEU A 130 -11.40 6.94 -0.81
C LEU A 130 -10.78 7.47 -2.10
N GLY A 131 -10.40 6.57 -3.01
CA GLY A 131 -9.76 6.96 -4.26
C GLY A 131 -9.56 5.79 -5.21
N TYR A 132 -8.87 6.02 -6.33
CA TYR A 132 -8.45 4.95 -7.22
C TYR A 132 -7.32 4.14 -6.58
N VAL A 133 -7.28 2.88 -6.95
CA VAL A 133 -6.13 1.99 -6.70
C VAL A 133 -5.53 1.71 -8.06
N ILE A 134 -4.34 2.23 -8.30
CA ILE A 134 -3.69 2.18 -9.62
C ILE A 134 -2.36 1.45 -9.50
N ALA A 135 -2.18 0.45 -10.35
CA ALA A 135 -0.90 -0.17 -10.63
C ALA A 135 -0.52 0.17 -12.07
N ASP A 136 0.60 0.86 -12.26
CA ASP A 136 1.15 1.23 -13.57
C ASP A 136 2.57 0.68 -13.77
N GLY A 137 3.00 0.52 -15.01
CA GLY A 137 4.33 0.04 -15.38
C GLY A 137 4.51 -1.45 -15.14
N TYR A 138 5.37 -1.85 -14.20
CA TYR A 138 5.65 -3.25 -13.82
C TYR A 138 5.25 -3.54 -12.37
N SER A 139 4.31 -2.75 -11.84
CA SER A 139 4.00 -2.71 -10.41
C SER A 139 3.00 -3.79 -10.03
N GLN A 140 2.92 -4.09 -8.74
CA GLN A 140 2.06 -5.15 -8.23
C GLN A 140 1.24 -4.67 -7.04
N ILE A 141 -0.07 -4.92 -7.06
CA ILE A 141 -0.94 -4.64 -5.91
C ILE A 141 -1.68 -5.91 -5.50
N THR A 142 -1.60 -6.28 -4.23
CA THR A 142 -2.39 -7.37 -3.64
C THR A 142 -3.47 -6.79 -2.73
N ILE A 143 -4.73 -7.20 -2.95
CA ILE A 143 -5.90 -6.76 -2.19
C ILE A 143 -6.60 -7.97 -1.57
N SER A 144 -6.50 -8.12 -0.26
CA SER A 144 -7.15 -9.20 0.50
C SER A 144 -8.21 -8.70 1.48
N GLY A 145 -8.32 -7.38 1.67
CA GLY A 145 -9.28 -6.78 2.59
C GLY A 145 -9.46 -5.27 2.37
N GLY A 146 -10.04 -4.59 3.36
CA GLY A 146 -10.33 -3.16 3.30
C GLY A 146 -11.63 -2.79 2.61
N ASN A 147 -11.88 -1.48 2.51
CA ASN A 147 -13.04 -0.90 1.86
C ASN A 147 -12.58 0.19 0.87
N ILE A 148 -12.66 -0.10 -0.42
CA ILE A 148 -12.30 0.79 -1.52
C ILE A 148 -13.60 1.41 -2.05
N ASN A 149 -13.87 2.65 -1.64
CA ASN A 149 -15.12 3.32 -1.95
C ASN A 149 -14.90 4.82 -2.17
N ILE A 150 -15.20 5.32 -3.36
CA ILE A 150 -15.35 6.75 -3.58
C ILE A 150 -16.83 7.06 -3.54
N GLY A 151 -17.25 7.77 -2.48
CA GLY A 151 -18.63 8.16 -2.27
C GLY A 151 -19.26 9.01 -3.38
N GLN A 152 -18.49 9.42 -4.41
CA GLN A 152 -18.99 10.18 -5.55
C GLN A 152 -18.32 9.74 -6.87
N THR A 153 -19.12 9.04 -7.68
CA THR A 153 -19.13 8.95 -9.16
C THR A 153 -18.04 8.23 -9.96
N ALA A 154 -16.89 7.77 -9.45
CA ALA A 154 -15.97 7.01 -10.32
C ALA A 154 -14.86 6.15 -9.66
N SER A 155 -15.07 5.40 -8.57
CA SER A 155 -13.97 4.54 -8.06
C SER A 155 -13.49 3.55 -9.11
N MET A 156 -12.17 3.35 -9.16
CA MET A 156 -11.54 2.47 -10.13
C MET A 156 -10.40 1.69 -9.48
N ILE A 157 -10.33 0.40 -9.79
CA ILE A 157 -9.11 -0.39 -9.66
C ILE A 157 -8.56 -0.51 -11.07
N LEU A 158 -7.37 0.02 -11.31
CA LEU A 158 -6.74 0.09 -12.62
C LEU A 158 -5.40 -0.63 -12.61
N ALA A 159 -5.29 -1.68 -13.42
CA ALA A 159 -4.01 -2.21 -13.86
C ALA A 159 -3.71 -1.64 -15.25
N ASP A 160 -2.64 -0.86 -15.38
CA ASP A 160 -2.15 -0.29 -16.64
C ASP A 160 -0.69 -0.69 -16.91
N GLY A 161 -0.29 -0.73 -18.19
CA GLY A 161 1.03 -1.21 -18.58
C GLY A 161 1.22 -2.70 -18.32
N HIS A 162 2.40 -3.15 -17.92
CA HIS A 162 2.67 -4.55 -17.55
C HIS A 162 2.42 -4.83 -16.06
N SER A 163 1.52 -4.09 -15.41
CA SER A 163 1.25 -4.21 -13.99
C SER A 163 0.28 -5.36 -13.68
N GLU A 164 0.22 -5.75 -12.41
CA GLU A 164 -0.66 -6.80 -11.93
C GLU A 164 -1.39 -6.35 -10.65
N ILE A 165 -2.70 -6.60 -10.60
CA ILE A 165 -3.50 -6.45 -9.38
C ILE A 165 -4.17 -7.78 -9.05
N THR A 166 -3.89 -8.34 -7.88
CA THR A 166 -4.53 -9.56 -7.38
C THR A 166 -5.55 -9.22 -6.30
N ILE A 167 -6.78 -9.71 -6.45
CA ILE A 167 -7.93 -9.41 -5.58
C ILE A 167 -8.52 -10.71 -5.02
N SER A 168 -8.43 -10.89 -3.72
CA SER A 168 -8.99 -12.04 -2.99
C SER A 168 -9.98 -11.64 -1.89
N GLY A 169 -10.09 -10.35 -1.60
CA GLY A 169 -11.06 -9.82 -0.65
C GLY A 169 -11.21 -8.31 -0.68
N GLY A 170 -12.01 -7.81 0.25
CA GLY A 170 -12.30 -6.38 0.40
C GLY A 170 -13.57 -5.92 -0.31
N LYS A 171 -14.14 -4.82 0.21
CA LYS A 171 -15.31 -4.15 -0.37
C LYS A 171 -14.85 -3.19 -1.44
N PHE A 172 -15.48 -3.24 -2.61
CA PHE A 172 -15.20 -2.32 -3.69
C PHE A 172 -16.51 -1.86 -4.32
N SER A 173 -16.61 -0.55 -4.54
CA SER A 173 -17.73 0.10 -5.24
C SER A 173 -17.18 0.96 -6.36
N GLY A 174 -17.01 0.37 -7.55
CA GLY A 174 -16.43 1.04 -8.71
C GLY A 174 -16.31 0.13 -9.92
N ILE A 175 -15.46 0.52 -10.88
CA ILE A 175 -15.15 -0.25 -12.08
C ILE A 175 -13.75 -0.87 -12.02
N LEU A 176 -13.64 -2.12 -12.45
CA LEU A 176 -12.34 -2.75 -12.71
C LEU A 176 -11.84 -2.37 -14.11
N ARG A 177 -10.58 -1.96 -14.24
CA ARG A 177 -9.98 -1.63 -15.53
C ARG A 177 -8.62 -2.30 -15.71
N ALA A 178 -8.47 -3.02 -16.81
CA ALA A 178 -7.22 -3.65 -17.21
C ALA A 178 -6.82 -3.10 -18.58
N TRP A 179 -5.79 -2.26 -18.66
CA TRP A 179 -5.38 -1.50 -19.84
C TRP A 179 -3.93 -1.78 -20.22
N ASN A 180 -3.61 -1.65 -21.51
CA ASN A 180 -2.24 -1.69 -22.03
C ASN A 180 -1.36 -2.85 -21.54
N SER A 181 -1.91 -4.08 -21.53
CA SER A 181 -1.31 -5.32 -20.98
C SER A 181 -1.43 -5.51 -19.47
N GLY A 182 -2.15 -4.61 -18.78
CA GLY A 182 -2.34 -4.66 -17.34
C GLY A 182 -3.21 -5.84 -16.99
N GLN A 183 -2.92 -6.47 -15.86
CA GLN A 183 -3.54 -7.73 -15.47
C GLN A 183 -4.30 -7.55 -14.15
N ILE A 184 -5.55 -7.98 -14.11
CA ILE A 184 -6.31 -8.12 -12.87
C ILE A 184 -6.62 -9.60 -12.65
N ILE A 185 -6.15 -10.14 -11.54
CA ILE A 185 -6.41 -11.51 -11.11
C ILE A 185 -7.45 -11.46 -9.98
N ILE A 186 -8.53 -12.24 -10.10
CA ILE A 186 -9.61 -12.27 -9.12
C ILE A 186 -9.78 -13.70 -8.60
N GLU A 187 -9.58 -13.86 -7.31
CA GLU A 187 -9.62 -15.15 -6.63
C GLU A 187 -10.97 -15.33 -5.93
N GLY A 188 -11.67 -16.41 -6.26
CA GLY A 188 -13.00 -16.67 -5.70
C GLY A 188 -13.73 -17.84 -6.35
N ARG A 189 -15.06 -17.79 -6.33
CA ARG A 189 -15.93 -18.85 -6.83
C ARG A 189 -17.30 -18.32 -7.26
N GLY A 190 -18.03 -19.15 -7.98
CA GLY A 190 -19.41 -18.87 -8.40
C GLY A 190 -19.51 -17.66 -9.34
N PHE A 191 -18.47 -17.43 -10.15
CA PHE A 191 -18.45 -16.34 -11.11
C PHE A 191 -19.49 -16.55 -12.22
N ASN A 192 -20.00 -15.46 -12.79
CA ASN A 192 -20.85 -15.50 -13.99
C ASN A 192 -20.08 -15.68 -15.31
N TYR A 193 -18.76 -15.74 -15.25
CA TYR A 193 -17.86 -16.11 -16.35
C TYR A 193 -17.12 -17.41 -16.01
N PRO A 194 -16.65 -18.18 -17.01
CA PRO A 194 -15.77 -19.31 -16.78
C PRO A 194 -14.47 -18.90 -16.09
N VAL A 195 -13.89 -19.82 -15.31
CA VAL A 195 -12.54 -19.69 -14.75
C VAL A 195 -11.53 -19.53 -15.90
N GLY A 196 -10.54 -18.65 -15.72
CA GLY A 196 -9.60 -18.23 -16.76
C GLY A 196 -9.80 -16.77 -17.18
N GLU A 197 -9.26 -16.42 -18.35
CA GLU A 197 -9.32 -15.06 -18.88
C GLU A 197 -10.73 -14.73 -19.40
N ILE A 198 -11.29 -13.60 -18.98
CA ILE A 198 -12.55 -13.05 -19.51
C ILE A 198 -12.29 -12.44 -20.89
N THR A 199 -12.93 -12.94 -21.94
CA THR A 199 -12.73 -12.44 -23.32
C THR A 199 -13.49 -11.15 -23.64
N ASP A 200 -14.56 -10.87 -22.89
CA ASP A 200 -15.40 -9.69 -23.13
C ASP A 200 -14.64 -8.40 -22.81
N LEU A 201 -14.81 -7.37 -23.64
CA LEU A 201 -14.13 -6.09 -23.43
C LEU A 201 -14.74 -5.26 -22.30
N ALA A 202 -16.00 -5.50 -21.97
CA ALA A 202 -16.68 -4.85 -20.87
C ALA A 202 -17.89 -5.69 -20.44
N GLY A 203 -18.30 -5.54 -19.19
CA GLY A 203 -19.46 -6.24 -18.66
C GLY A 203 -19.60 -6.04 -17.16
N THR A 204 -20.40 -6.89 -16.54
CA THR A 204 -20.56 -6.95 -15.09
C THR A 204 -20.09 -8.32 -14.60
N LEU A 205 -19.11 -8.32 -13.70
CA LEU A 205 -18.63 -9.51 -13.01
C LEU A 205 -19.39 -9.68 -11.70
N THR A 206 -20.01 -10.84 -11.53
CA THR A 206 -20.60 -11.27 -10.27
C THR A 206 -19.92 -12.55 -9.79
N GLY A 207 -19.98 -12.80 -8.48
CA GLY A 207 -19.36 -13.97 -7.86
C GLY A 207 -19.17 -13.79 -6.37
N THR A 208 -18.32 -14.63 -5.77
CA THR A 208 -17.92 -14.55 -4.37
C THR A 208 -16.40 -14.64 -4.29
N LEU A 209 -15.73 -13.65 -3.68
CA LEU A 209 -14.29 -13.65 -3.47
C LEU A 209 -13.86 -14.73 -2.47
N LEU A 210 -12.56 -15.03 -2.42
CA LEU A 210 -11.97 -15.95 -1.43
C LEU A 210 -12.30 -15.56 0.02
N SER A 211 -12.40 -14.26 0.30
CA SER A 211 -12.85 -13.74 1.60
C SER A 211 -14.31 -14.03 1.96
N GLY A 212 -15.10 -14.62 1.06
CA GLY A 212 -16.52 -14.91 1.21
C GLY A 212 -17.45 -13.75 0.83
N GLN A 213 -16.90 -12.61 0.39
CA GLN A 213 -17.68 -11.45 0.00
C GLN A 213 -18.26 -11.60 -1.41
N THR A 214 -19.55 -11.31 -1.59
CA THR A 214 -20.17 -11.25 -2.91
C THR A 214 -19.77 -9.98 -3.67
N ILE A 215 -19.67 -10.10 -4.99
CA ILE A 215 -19.29 -9.00 -5.88
C ILE A 215 -20.33 -8.77 -6.97
N ASN A 216 -20.41 -7.52 -7.41
CA ASN A 216 -21.19 -7.07 -8.55
C ASN A 216 -20.50 -5.84 -9.12
N TRP A 217 -19.47 -6.08 -9.94
CA TRP A 217 -18.53 -5.05 -10.37
C TRP A 217 -18.58 -4.88 -11.87
N PRO A 218 -18.85 -3.67 -12.39
CA PRO A 218 -18.56 -3.39 -13.79
C PRO A 218 -17.07 -3.56 -14.06
N PHE A 219 -16.72 -4.00 -15.27
CA PHE A 219 -15.34 -4.11 -15.71
C PHE A 219 -15.15 -3.62 -17.15
N GLN A 220 -13.90 -3.26 -17.48
CA GLN A 220 -13.46 -2.92 -18.82
C GLN A 220 -12.02 -3.39 -19.08
N ARG A 221 -11.80 -4.08 -20.20
CA ARG A 221 -10.49 -4.49 -20.73
C ARG A 221 -10.11 -3.61 -21.91
N GLY A 222 -9.22 -2.66 -21.67
CA GLY A 222 -8.73 -1.70 -22.66
C GLY A 222 -9.70 -0.55 -22.98
N TRP A 223 -9.14 0.59 -23.39
CA TRP A 223 -9.90 1.67 -24.05
C TRP A 223 -10.18 1.34 -25.53
N SER A 224 -9.33 0.51 -26.13
CA SER A 224 -9.42 0.09 -27.52
C SER A 224 -9.12 -1.40 -27.65
N SER A 225 -9.61 -2.01 -28.73
CA SER A 225 -9.37 -3.42 -29.05
C SER A 225 -7.90 -3.73 -29.39
N THR A 226 -7.05 -2.72 -29.59
CA THR A 226 -5.66 -2.90 -30.03
C THR A 226 -4.67 -3.06 -28.88
N SER A 227 -5.08 -2.82 -27.64
CA SER A 227 -4.22 -3.00 -26.45
C SER A 227 -5.05 -3.34 -25.20
N PRO A 228 -5.81 -4.45 -25.20
CA PRO A 228 -6.57 -4.86 -24.02
C PRO A 228 -5.61 -5.35 -22.92
N GLY A 229 -5.89 -4.98 -21.67
CA GLY A 229 -5.38 -5.74 -20.54
C GLY A 229 -6.17 -7.05 -20.35
N SER A 230 -5.81 -7.83 -19.34
CA SER A 230 -6.47 -9.08 -18.98
C SER A 230 -7.19 -8.98 -17.64
N ILE A 231 -8.32 -9.69 -17.55
CA ILE A 231 -8.96 -10.00 -16.28
C ILE A 231 -9.08 -11.51 -16.21
N THR A 232 -8.44 -12.12 -15.21
CA THR A 232 -8.34 -13.57 -15.03
C THR A 232 -9.03 -13.99 -13.75
N LEU A 233 -9.95 -14.94 -13.86
CA LEU A 233 -10.66 -15.54 -12.73
C LEU A 233 -9.94 -16.81 -12.29
N VAL A 234 -9.66 -16.93 -11.00
CA VAL A 234 -9.00 -18.09 -10.39
C VAL A 234 -9.93 -18.71 -9.35
N ASP A 235 -10.12 -20.02 -9.46
CA ASP A 235 -10.95 -20.80 -8.53
C ASP A 235 -10.16 -21.14 -7.25
N GLU A 236 -10.80 -21.03 -6.08
CA GLU A 236 -10.25 -21.43 -4.78
C GLU A 236 -9.72 -22.88 -4.76
N THR A 237 -10.32 -23.77 -5.54
CA THR A 237 -9.94 -25.19 -5.61
C THR A 237 -8.62 -25.42 -6.35
N ALA A 238 -8.16 -24.45 -7.15
CA ALA A 238 -6.87 -24.48 -7.81
C ALA A 238 -5.72 -24.02 -6.88
N ILE A 239 -6.05 -23.37 -5.77
CA ILE A 239 -5.08 -22.95 -4.76
C ILE A 239 -4.79 -24.17 -3.89
N ILE A 240 -3.89 -25.04 -4.33
CA ILE A 240 -3.35 -26.10 -3.47
C ILE A 240 -2.59 -25.37 -2.35
N PRO A 241 -3.05 -25.40 -1.08
CA PRO A 241 -2.26 -24.84 0.00
C PRO A 241 -0.96 -25.61 0.04
N VAL A 242 0.15 -24.98 -0.33
CA VAL A 242 1.47 -25.61 -0.21
C VAL A 242 1.67 -25.86 1.29
N PRO A 243 1.68 -27.12 1.75
CA PRO A 243 1.84 -27.41 3.16
C PRO A 243 3.24 -26.96 3.58
N GLY A 244 3.35 -25.78 4.20
CA GLY A 244 4.62 -25.18 4.59
C GLY A 244 4.81 -23.70 4.19
N ALA A 245 3.93 -23.11 3.39
CA ALA A 245 3.94 -21.65 3.16
C ALA A 245 3.32 -20.92 4.37
N LEU A 246 4.03 -20.96 5.50
CA LEU A 246 3.80 -20.04 6.61
C LEU A 246 4.00 -18.61 6.07
N LEU A 247 2.97 -17.80 6.25
CA LEU A 247 2.89 -16.36 6.03
C LEU A 247 4.06 -15.63 6.71
N LEU A 248 5.25 -15.68 6.10
CA LEU A 248 6.47 -15.00 6.55
C LEU A 248 6.63 -13.60 5.92
N GLY A 249 5.58 -13.11 5.25
CA GLY A 249 5.67 -11.94 4.36
C GLY A 249 5.28 -10.58 4.93
N MET A 250 4.82 -10.42 6.18
CA MET A 250 4.31 -9.10 6.62
C MET A 250 4.67 -8.65 8.04
N LEU A 251 5.56 -9.36 8.74
CA LEU A 251 6.32 -8.71 9.79
C LEU A 251 7.66 -8.39 9.16
N GLY A 252 7.96 -7.10 9.02
CA GLY A 252 9.31 -6.60 8.76
C GLY A 252 10.24 -7.04 9.88
N LEU A 253 10.60 -8.33 9.89
CA LEU A 253 11.77 -8.84 10.58
C LEU A 253 12.94 -8.35 9.72
N SER A 254 13.28 -7.07 9.84
CA SER A 254 14.62 -6.63 9.47
C SER A 254 15.54 -7.46 10.37
N VAL A 255 16.31 -8.36 9.77
CA VAL A 255 17.43 -9.04 10.43
C VAL A 255 18.58 -8.03 10.52
N ALA A 256 18.31 -6.86 11.08
CA ALA A 256 19.29 -5.86 11.45
C ALA A 256 19.43 -5.91 12.98
N GLY A 257 20.36 -6.73 13.46
CA GLY A 257 20.99 -6.46 14.76
C GLY A 257 20.76 -7.44 15.91
N LEU A 258 20.54 -8.74 15.69
CA LEU A 258 20.79 -9.71 16.77
C LEU A 258 22.31 -9.93 16.93
N LYS A 259 23.04 -8.92 17.44
CA LYS A 259 24.38 -9.10 17.98
C LYS A 259 24.25 -9.91 19.26
N LEU A 260 24.37 -11.24 19.16
CA LEU A 260 24.62 -12.11 20.30
C LEU A 260 25.92 -11.65 20.97
N ARG A 261 25.78 -10.88 22.05
CA ARG A 261 26.87 -10.47 22.92
C ARG A 261 27.37 -11.75 23.60
N LYS A 262 28.47 -12.33 23.11
CA LYS A 262 29.22 -13.36 23.85
C LYS A 262 29.49 -12.82 25.25
N GLY A 263 28.91 -13.47 26.25
CA GLY A 263 29.26 -13.24 27.64
C GLY A 263 30.76 -13.48 27.80
N LYS A 264 31.45 -12.51 28.40
CA LYS A 264 32.72 -12.79 29.07
C LYS A 264 32.37 -13.56 30.32
N GLU A 265 32.78 -14.81 30.37
CA GLU A 265 32.95 -15.51 31.64
C GLU A 265 34.02 -14.75 32.44
N LEU A 266 33.67 -14.45 33.70
CA LEU A 266 34.60 -14.04 34.75
C LEU A 266 34.99 -15.29 35.55
#